data_AF-A0A429WSQ1-F1
#
_entry.id   AF-A0A429WSQ1-F1
#
_cell.length_a   1.000
_cell.length_b   1.000
_cell.length_c   1.000
_cell.angle_alpha   90.00
_cell.angle_beta   90.00
_cell.angle_gamma   90.00
#
_symmetry.space_group_name_H-M   'P 1'
#
loop_
_entity.id
_entity.type
_entity.pdbx_description
1 polymer ?
#
loop_
_entity_poly.entity_id
_entity_poly.type
_entity_poly.pdbx_seq_one_letter_code
_entity_poly.pdbx_strand_id
1 'polypeptide(L)'
;MYELGIFAAFILWVYSTMMAVANANSQLSRNLAKVGMRLSWVSGEPVPVGDQAGGAWRFISALLAAIFGLAAILFSWFTVAISVGMMIYQKSKAAGMPQAVKEFRWKLRNVDMTREQILTEMAAAQNAVMPGSAARQ
;
A
#
# COMPACT_ATOMS: atom_id res chain seq x y z
N MET A 1 -2.97 10.52 31.27
CA MET A 1 -2.83 9.24 30.51
C MET A 1 -3.72 9.21 29.27
N TYR A 2 -4.93 9.77 29.32
CA TYR A 2 -5.81 9.91 28.16
C TYR A 2 -5.27 10.94 27.14
N GLU A 3 -4.72 12.08 27.60
CA GLU A 3 -4.17 13.09 26.66
C GLU A 3 -2.97 12.56 25.87
N LEU A 4 -2.12 11.74 26.50
CA LEU A 4 -1.00 11.05 25.85
C LEU A 4 -1.48 10.10 24.74
N GLY A 5 -2.58 9.38 24.98
CA GLY A 5 -3.19 8.51 23.97
C GLY A 5 -3.73 9.30 22.79
N ILE A 6 -4.45 10.39 23.05
CA ILE A 6 -4.96 11.28 22.00
C ILE A 6 -3.82 11.85 21.16
N PHE A 7 -2.75 12.33 21.81
CA PHE A 7 -1.59 12.89 21.14
C PHE A 7 -0.89 11.84 20.25
N ALA A 8 -0.70 10.62 20.75
CA ALA A 8 -0.13 9.52 19.97
C ALA A 8 -1.02 9.11 18.77
N ALA A 9 -2.33 9.00 18.98
CA ALA A 9 -3.29 8.70 17.91
C ALA A 9 -3.32 9.81 16.85
N PHE A 10 -3.23 11.07 17.26
CA PHE A 10 -3.13 12.21 16.36
C PHE A 10 -1.86 12.16 15.51
N ILE A 11 -0.69 11.88 16.10
CA ILE A 11 0.56 11.73 15.35
C ILE A 11 0.46 10.59 14.32
N LEU A 12 -0.09 9.44 14.72
CA LEU A 12 -0.30 8.31 13.81
C LEU A 12 -1.27 8.66 12.67
N TRP A 13 -2.32 9.42 12.96
CA TRP A 13 -3.26 9.90 11.95
C TRP A 13 -2.59 10.87 10.96
N VAL A 14 -1.80 11.82 11.44
CA VAL A 14 -1.02 12.72 10.58
C VAL A 14 -0.06 11.92 9.70
N TYR A 15 0.70 10.99 10.30
CA TYR A 15 1.65 10.16 9.57
C TYR A 15 0.98 9.32 8.48
N SER A 16 -0.12 8.64 8.81
CA SER A 16 -0.87 7.83 7.84
C SER A 16 -1.45 8.67 6.70
N THR A 17 -1.97 9.86 7.00
CA THR A 17 -2.48 10.79 5.98
C THR A 17 -1.36 11.27 5.06
N MET A 18 -0.21 11.68 5.62
CA MET A 18 0.96 12.09 4.82
C MET A 18 1.46 10.96 3.92
N MET A 19 1.56 9.73 4.44
CA MET A 19 1.97 8.56 3.67
C MET A 19 0.98 8.24 2.55
N ALA A 20 -0.32 8.39 2.79
CA ALA A 20 -1.35 8.17 1.79
C ALA A 20 -1.23 9.18 0.63
N VAL A 21 -1.00 10.46 0.93
CA VAL A 21 -0.72 11.51 -0.07
C VAL A 21 0.57 11.22 -0.85
N ALA A 22 1.64 10.86 -0.17
CA ALA A 22 2.92 10.51 -0.81
C ALA A 22 2.77 9.31 -1.76
N ASN A 23 2.02 8.28 -1.35
CA ASN A 23 1.75 7.10 -2.18
C ASN A 23 0.89 7.45 -3.40
N ALA A 24 -0.05 8.40 -3.27
CA ALA A 24 -0.93 8.84 -4.36
C ALA A 24 -0.16 9.42 -5.55
N ASN A 25 0.91 10.17 -5.28
CA ASN A 25 1.75 10.81 -6.30
C ASN A 25 3.03 10.02 -6.62
N SER A 26 3.16 8.81 -6.10
CA SER A 26 4.39 8.02 -6.23
C SER A 26 4.60 7.48 -7.65
N GLN A 27 5.86 7.25 -8.03
CA GLN A 27 6.22 6.58 -9.28
C GLN A 27 5.60 5.17 -9.38
N LEU A 28 5.39 4.51 -8.24
CA LEU A 28 4.68 3.22 -8.17
C LEU A 28 3.28 3.31 -8.79
N SER A 29 2.51 4.36 -8.48
CA SER A 29 1.18 4.53 -9.07
C SER A 29 1.26 4.78 -10.58
N ARG A 30 2.29 5.47 -11.06
CA ARG A 30 2.50 5.76 -12.49
C ARG A 30 2.90 4.50 -13.24
N ASN A 31 3.84 3.72 -12.70
CA ASN A 31 4.28 2.46 -13.28
C ASN A 31 3.16 1.41 -13.29
N LEU A 32 2.39 1.28 -12.20
CA LEU A 32 1.25 0.37 -12.15
C LEU A 32 0.17 0.75 -13.17
N ALA A 33 -0.07 2.05 -13.37
CA ALA A 33 -1.04 2.53 -14.35
C ALA A 33 -0.68 2.11 -15.79
N LYS A 34 0.62 2.00 -16.14
CA LYS A 34 1.07 1.52 -17.45
C LYS A 34 0.68 0.06 -17.74
N VAL A 35 0.45 -0.74 -16.69
CA VAL A 35 0.05 -2.15 -16.80
C VAL A 35 -1.45 -2.34 -16.54
N GLY A 36 -2.20 -1.24 -16.36
CA GLY A 36 -3.63 -1.32 -16.04
C GLY A 36 -3.89 -1.82 -14.61
N MET A 37 -2.92 -1.65 -13.70
CA MET A 37 -3.06 -1.94 -12.28
C MET A 37 -3.04 -0.64 -11.45
N ARG A 38 -3.59 -0.69 -10.24
CA ARG A 38 -3.61 0.43 -9.29
C ARG A 38 -3.30 -0.04 -7.89
N LEU A 39 -2.73 0.82 -7.07
CA LEU A 39 -2.54 0.53 -5.66
C LEU A 39 -3.85 0.76 -4.88
N SER A 40 -4.31 -0.25 -4.15
CA SER A 40 -5.36 -0.09 -3.15
C SER A 40 -4.86 0.80 -2.01
N TRP A 41 -5.66 1.78 -1.58
CA TRP A 41 -5.31 2.65 -0.46
C TRP A 41 -5.45 1.96 0.89
N VAL A 42 -6.32 0.96 0.98
CA VAL A 42 -6.61 0.24 2.23
C VAL A 42 -5.59 -0.86 2.47
N SER A 43 -5.33 -1.69 1.45
CA SER A 43 -4.42 -2.83 1.58
C SER A 43 -2.99 -2.53 1.11
N GLY A 44 -2.79 -1.47 0.31
CA GLY A 44 -1.50 -1.21 -0.33
C GLY A 44 -1.13 -2.26 -1.40
N GLU A 45 -2.07 -3.10 -1.81
CA GLU A 45 -1.87 -4.15 -2.80
C GLU A 45 -2.30 -3.71 -4.21
N PRO A 46 -1.65 -4.20 -5.28
CA PRO A 46 -2.04 -3.89 -6.65
C PRO A 46 -3.35 -4.60 -7.03
N VAL A 47 -4.33 -3.82 -7.49
CA VAL A 47 -5.67 -4.26 -7.93
C VAL A 47 -5.87 -3.84 -9.40
N PRO A 48 -6.47 -4.68 -10.26
CA PRO A 48 -6.75 -4.31 -11.66
C PRO A 48 -7.71 -3.11 -11.74
N VAL A 49 -7.49 -2.23 -12.73
CA VAL A 49 -8.28 -1.00 -12.94
C VAL A 49 -9.76 -1.28 -13.26
N GLY A 50 -10.12 -2.51 -13.60
CA GLY A 50 -11.48 -2.91 -13.98
C GLY A 50 -12.49 -2.95 -12.83
N ASP A 51 -12.04 -2.94 -11.56
CA ASP A 51 -12.92 -3.06 -10.40
C ASP A 51 -12.98 -1.77 -9.58
N GLN A 52 -14.10 -1.06 -9.75
CA GLN A 52 -14.68 0.00 -8.91
C GLN A 52 -14.18 1.47 -8.96
N ALA A 53 -15.21 2.30 -9.17
CA ALA A 53 -15.47 3.69 -8.81
C ALA A 53 -14.51 4.80 -9.29
N GLY A 54 -15.10 5.73 -10.05
CA GLY A 54 -14.43 6.90 -10.64
C GLY A 54 -13.72 7.78 -9.61
N GLY A 55 -12.86 8.68 -10.11
CA GLY A 55 -11.98 9.54 -9.28
C GLY A 55 -12.69 10.29 -8.13
N ALA A 56 -13.97 10.63 -8.31
CA ALA A 56 -14.79 11.29 -7.28
C ALA A 56 -15.07 10.39 -6.06
N TRP A 57 -15.42 9.12 -6.27
CA TRP A 57 -15.69 8.20 -5.16
C TRP A 57 -14.43 7.92 -4.33
N ARG A 58 -13.25 7.95 -4.96
CA ARG A 58 -11.95 7.85 -4.27
C ARG A 58 -11.69 9.04 -3.36
N PHE A 59 -12.05 10.25 -3.79
CA PHE A 59 -11.89 11.44 -2.97
C PHE A 59 -12.86 11.42 -1.79
N ILE A 60 -14.11 11.03 -2.05
CA ILE A 60 -15.15 10.91 -1.01
C ILE A 60 -14.78 9.86 0.04
N SER A 61 -14.32 8.68 -0.37
CA SER A 61 -13.93 7.63 0.58
C SER A 61 -12.70 8.00 1.41
N ALA A 62 -11.70 8.66 0.82
CA ALA A 62 -10.54 9.17 1.55
C ALA A 62 -10.95 10.28 2.55
N LEU A 63 -11.86 11.18 2.16
CA LEU A 63 -12.37 12.24 3.02
C LEU A 63 -13.16 11.67 4.20
N LEU A 64 -14.06 10.71 3.96
CA LEU A 64 -14.80 10.02 5.00
C LEU A 64 -13.85 9.29 5.96
N ALA A 65 -12.85 8.57 5.45
CA ALA A 65 -11.86 7.90 6.28
C ALA A 65 -11.06 8.88 7.15
N ALA A 66 -10.74 10.07 6.64
CA ALA A 66 -10.06 11.11 7.41
C ALA A 66 -10.96 11.65 8.55
N ILE A 67 -12.25 11.91 8.27
CA ILE A 67 -13.23 12.40 9.26
C ILE A 67 -13.51 11.36 10.34
N PHE A 68 -13.76 10.10 9.96
CA PHE A 68 -13.97 9.01 10.91
C PHE A 68 -12.69 8.69 11.69
N GLY A 69 -11.52 8.77 11.06
CA GLY A 69 -10.23 8.64 11.72
C GLY A 69 -10.01 9.68 12.82
N LEU A 70 -10.44 10.92 12.59
CA LEU A 70 -10.40 11.99 13.58
C LEU A 70 -11.34 11.71 14.77
N ALA A 71 -12.56 11.22 14.51
CA ALA A 71 -13.49 10.83 15.56
C ALA A 71 -12.99 9.62 16.38
N ALA A 72 -12.28 8.68 15.75
CA ALA A 72 -11.70 7.51 16.39
C ALA A 72 -10.53 7.85 17.34
N ILE A 73 -9.97 9.06 17.28
CA ILE A 73 -8.98 9.54 18.26
C ILE A 73 -9.56 9.60 19.67
N LEU A 74 -10.88 9.77 19.83
CA LEU A 74 -11.56 9.75 21.13
C LEU A 74 -11.48 8.36 21.80
N PHE A 75 -11.28 7.29 21.02
CA PHE A 75 -11.01 5.91 21.46
C PHE A 75 -9.50 5.58 21.40
N SER A 76 -8.68 6.54 21.84
CA SER A 76 -7.26 6.66 21.52
C SER A 76 -6.43 5.37 21.64
N TRP A 77 -6.57 4.63 22.73
CA TRP A 77 -5.74 3.44 22.98
C TRP A 77 -6.08 2.26 22.08
N PHE A 78 -7.35 2.09 21.71
CA PHE A 78 -7.78 1.06 20.76
C PHE A 78 -7.24 1.35 19.36
N THR A 79 -7.36 2.62 18.92
CA THR A 79 -6.86 3.10 17.64
C THR A 79 -5.34 2.95 17.54
N VAL A 80 -4.60 3.29 18.61
CA VAL A 80 -3.15 3.10 18.68
C VAL A 80 -2.78 1.62 18.58
N ALA A 81 -3.45 0.74 19.35
CA ALA A 81 -3.17 -0.70 19.34
C ALA A 81 -3.38 -1.33 17.94
N ILE A 82 -4.49 -1.00 17.28
CA ILE A 82 -4.77 -1.48 15.92
C ILE A 82 -3.74 -0.95 14.92
N SER A 83 -3.42 0.35 14.99
CA SER A 83 -2.46 0.98 14.06
C SER A 83 -1.07 0.38 14.19
N VAL A 84 -0.60 0.16 15.42
CA VAL A 84 0.68 -0.49 15.71
C VAL A 84 0.65 -1.96 15.26
N GLY A 85 -0.43 -2.69 15.56
CA GLY A 85 -0.62 -4.07 15.11
C GLY A 85 -0.55 -4.22 13.59
N MET A 86 -1.24 -3.34 12.86
CA MET A 86 -1.17 -3.31 11.39
C MET A 86 0.24 -2.96 10.89
N MET A 87 0.93 -2.00 11.52
CA MET A 87 2.30 -1.65 11.14
C MET A 87 3.26 -2.84 11.33
N ILE A 88 3.16 -3.55 12.45
CA ILE A 88 3.97 -4.74 12.72
C ILE A 88 3.66 -5.85 11.71
N TYR A 89 2.37 -6.10 11.44
CA TYR A 89 1.93 -7.10 10.47
C TYR A 89 2.46 -6.82 9.05
N GLN A 90 2.41 -5.56 8.61
CA GLN A 90 2.95 -5.19 7.30
C GLN A 90 4.47 -5.37 7.23
N LYS A 91 5.19 -5.01 8.29
CA LYS A 91 6.65 -5.18 8.37
C LYS A 91 7.05 -6.66 8.42
N SER A 92 6.34 -7.49 9.17
CA SER A 92 6.62 -8.93 9.26
C SER A 92 6.35 -9.64 7.93
N LYS A 93 5.23 -9.33 7.24
CA LYS A 93 4.95 -9.82 5.89
C LYS A 93 6.05 -9.41 4.89
N ALA A 94 6.62 -8.22 5.04
CA ALA A 94 7.68 -7.74 4.16
C ALA A 94 9.06 -8.39 4.42
N ALA A 95 9.34 -8.82 5.66
CA ALA A 95 10.61 -9.44 6.02
C ALA A 95 10.84 -10.76 5.25
N GLY A 96 9.80 -11.59 5.14
CA GLY A 96 9.85 -12.92 4.51
C GLY A 96 9.86 -12.95 2.97
N MET A 97 9.87 -11.79 2.28
CA MET A 97 9.82 -11.79 0.81
C MET A 97 11.16 -12.17 0.16
N PRO A 98 11.15 -12.96 -0.93
CA PRO A 98 12.35 -13.25 -1.72
C PRO A 98 13.02 -11.99 -2.26
N GLN A 99 14.33 -12.04 -2.45
CA GLN A 99 15.13 -10.88 -2.87
C GLN A 99 14.68 -10.32 -4.24
N ALA A 100 14.31 -11.19 -5.19
CA ALA A 100 13.77 -10.78 -6.49
C ALA A 100 12.49 -9.94 -6.36
N VAL A 101 11.60 -10.28 -5.42
CA VAL A 101 10.37 -9.50 -5.16
C VAL A 101 10.69 -8.15 -4.54
N LYS A 102 11.67 -8.11 -3.63
CA LYS A 102 12.14 -6.86 -3.00
C LYS A 102 12.74 -5.92 -4.05
N GLU A 103 13.56 -6.45 -4.95
CA GLU A 103 14.17 -5.68 -6.04
C GLU A 103 13.12 -5.16 -7.02
N PHE A 104 12.19 -6.00 -7.45
CA PHE A 104 11.07 -5.58 -8.30
C PHE A 104 10.24 -4.46 -7.66
N ARG A 105 9.91 -4.58 -6.36
CA ARG A 105 9.19 -3.53 -5.61
C ARG A 105 9.99 -2.23 -5.52
N TRP A 106 11.31 -2.32 -5.38
CA TRP A 106 12.18 -1.16 -5.36
C TRP A 106 12.23 -0.49 -6.74
N LYS A 107 12.41 -1.25 -7.82
CA LYS A 107 12.40 -0.74 -9.21
C LYS A 107 11.07 -0.06 -9.53
N LEU A 108 9.94 -0.70 -9.19
CA LEU A 108 8.60 -0.13 -9.36
C LEU A 108 8.42 1.23 -8.66
N ARG A 109 9.09 1.47 -7.53
CA ARG A 109 8.95 2.69 -6.73
C ARG A 109 9.93 3.80 -7.11
N ASN A 110 11.05 3.47 -7.73
CA ASN A 110 12.18 4.41 -7.91
C ASN A 110 12.67 4.55 -9.36
N VAL A 111 12.29 3.63 -10.24
CA VAL A 111 12.72 3.61 -11.64
C VAL A 111 11.49 3.78 -12.53
N ASP A 112 11.59 4.65 -13.53
CA ASP A 112 10.54 4.78 -14.54
C ASP A 112 10.64 3.61 -15.52
N MET A 113 9.78 2.60 -15.35
CA MET A 113 9.84 1.36 -16.12
C MET A 113 8.87 1.39 -17.31
N THR A 114 9.27 0.83 -18.44
CA THR A 114 8.36 0.60 -19.56
C THR A 114 7.40 -0.56 -19.25
N ARG A 115 6.27 -0.64 -19.96
CA ARG A 115 5.29 -1.72 -19.77
C ARG A 115 5.92 -3.10 -19.91
N GLU A 116 6.79 -3.29 -20.91
CA GLU A 116 7.50 -4.54 -21.17
C GLU A 116 8.42 -4.91 -20.01
N GLN A 117 9.23 -3.96 -19.53
CA GLN A 117 10.12 -4.18 -18.38
C GLN A 117 9.35 -4.59 -17.12
N ILE A 118 8.18 -3.98 -16.88
CA ILE A 118 7.35 -4.35 -15.72
C ILE A 118 6.85 -5.79 -15.85
N LEU A 119 6.41 -6.21 -17.04
CA LEU A 119 5.94 -7.58 -17.25
C LEU A 119 7.07 -8.62 -17.12
N THR A 120 8.25 -8.33 -17.66
CA THR A 120 9.42 -9.22 -17.57
C THR A 120 9.87 -9.39 -16.11
N GLU A 121 9.98 -8.29 -15.37
CA GLU A 121 10.42 -8.32 -13.96
C GLU A 121 9.34 -8.90 -13.05
N MET A 122 8.05 -8.70 -13.37
CA MET A 122 6.94 -9.35 -12.67
C MET A 122 6.99 -10.87 -12.84
N ALA A 123 7.23 -11.36 -14.07
CA ALA A 123 7.39 -12.79 -14.33
C ALA A 123 8.62 -13.38 -13.61
N ALA A 124 9.75 -12.65 -13.61
CA ALA A 124 10.95 -13.05 -12.88
C ALA A 124 10.70 -13.12 -11.36
N ALA A 125 10.01 -12.13 -10.80
CA ALA A 125 9.63 -12.10 -9.39
C ALA A 125 8.65 -13.24 -9.04
N GLN A 126 7.71 -13.58 -9.93
CA GLN A 126 6.77 -14.68 -9.72
C GLN A 126 7.45 -16.04 -9.76
N ASN A 127 8.37 -16.26 -10.71
CA ASN A 127 9.17 -17.48 -10.81
C ASN A 127 10.07 -17.68 -9.58
N ALA A 128 10.59 -16.61 -8.98
CA ALA A 128 11.37 -16.68 -7.75
C ALA A 128 10.54 -17.04 -6.51
N VAL A 129 9.22 -16.80 -6.53
CA VAL A 129 8.29 -17.19 -5.46
C VAL A 129 7.78 -18.62 -5.67
N MET A 130 7.60 -19.05 -6.91
CA MET A 130 7.15 -20.41 -7.28
C MET A 130 8.09 -21.04 -8.31
N PRO A 131 9.24 -21.60 -7.90
CA PRO A 131 10.13 -22.31 -8.80
C PRO A 131 9.47 -23.65 -9.21
N GLY A 132 8.63 -23.65 -10.24
CA GLY A 132 8.03 -24.88 -10.79
C GLY A 132 6.67 -24.76 -11.47
N SER A 133 6.00 -23.60 -11.44
CA SER A 133 4.69 -23.45 -12.11
C SER A 133 4.80 -23.32 -13.63
N ALA A 134 5.96 -22.92 -14.16
CA ALA A 134 6.22 -22.83 -15.61
C ALA A 134 6.50 -24.20 -16.28
N ALA A 135 6.71 -25.27 -15.50
CA ALA A 135 7.02 -26.61 -16.02
C ALA A 135 5.78 -27.52 -16.17
N ARG A 136 4.56 -26.97 -16.01
CA ARG A 136 3.29 -27.71 -16.12
C ARG A 136 2.32 -27.10 -17.15
N GLN A 137 2.84 -26.61 -18.27
CA GLN A 137 2.04 -26.33 -19.47
C GLN A 137 2.65 -27.05 -20.65
#